data_AF-A0A6H1ZGW0-F1
#
_entry.id   AF-A0A6H1ZGW0-F1
#
_cell.length_a   1.000
_cell.length_b   1.000
_cell.length_c   1.000
_cell.angle_alpha   90.00
_cell.angle_beta   90.00
_cell.angle_gamma   90.00
#
_symmetry.space_group_name_H-M   'P 1'
#
loop_
_entity.id
_entity.type
_entity.pdbx_description
1 polymer ?
#
loop_
_entity_poly.entity_id
_entity_poly.type
_entity_poly.pdbx_seq_one_letter_code
_entity_poly.pdbx_strand_id
1 'polypeptide(L)'
;MKDLLGQFKEIFEKNETFREELMKFDRTVKSPDWGFFVGVLRLIQGRILEDMVSREHTLLDEKEKDVAQRTYYNINQILVFLMSPAGWIKKRSKWSQVLSNQMGKVKPNQRKEQ
;
A
#
# COMPACT_ATOMS: atom_id res chain seq x y z
N MET A 1 -0.06 11.83 8.38
CA MET A 1 -1.27 10.99 8.26
C MET A 1 -0.87 9.58 8.68
N LYS A 2 -1.52 8.97 9.68
CA LYS A 2 -1.15 7.62 10.15
C LYS A 2 -1.35 6.63 9.00
N ASP A 3 -0.34 5.79 8.77
CA ASP A 3 -0.42 4.69 7.83
C ASP A 3 -1.46 3.68 8.31
N LEU A 4 -2.70 3.80 7.81
CA LEU A 4 -3.84 2.99 8.25
C LEU A 4 -3.57 1.49 8.11
N LEU A 5 -2.77 1.10 7.12
CA LEU A 5 -2.41 -0.30 6.87
C LEU A 5 -1.13 -0.73 7.62
N GLY A 6 -0.45 0.19 8.30
CA GLY A 6 0.74 -0.11 9.10
C GLY A 6 0.43 -1.03 10.28
N GLN A 7 -0.75 -0.87 10.88
CA GLN A 7 -1.22 -1.73 11.97
C GLN A 7 -1.40 -3.18 11.53
N PHE A 8 -1.87 -3.41 10.30
CA PHE A 8 -1.99 -4.77 9.75
C PHE A 8 -0.65 -5.45 9.55
N LYS A 9 0.39 -4.69 9.15
CA LYS A 9 1.76 -5.20 9.09
C LYS A 9 2.25 -5.60 10.49
N GLU A 10 2.04 -4.74 11.49
CA GLU A 10 2.45 -5.05 12.86
C GLU A 10 1.76 -6.28 13.43
N ILE A 11 0.44 -6.41 13.20
CA ILE A 11 -0.32 -7.59 13.63
C ILE A 11 0.22 -8.83 12.93
N PHE A 12 0.51 -8.77 11.63
CA PHE A 12 1.10 -9.89 10.89
C PHE A 12 2.48 -10.29 11.39
N GLU A 13 3.30 -9.34 11.85
CA GLU A 13 4.64 -9.60 12.37
C GLU A 13 4.60 -10.19 13.79
N LYS A 14 3.67 -9.73 14.63
CA LYS A 14 3.58 -10.08 16.06
C LYS A 14 2.60 -11.22 16.39
N ASN A 15 1.63 -11.51 15.53
CA ASN A 15 0.59 -12.50 15.77
C ASN A 15 0.69 -13.66 14.75
N GLU A 16 1.16 -14.81 15.22
CA GLU A 16 1.36 -16.00 14.41
C GLU A 16 0.04 -16.58 13.88
N THR A 17 -1.01 -16.64 14.70
CA THR A 17 -2.34 -17.10 14.29
C THR A 17 -2.89 -16.26 13.15
N PHE A 18 -2.82 -14.93 13.24
CA PHE A 18 -3.25 -14.04 12.17
C PHE A 18 -2.48 -14.29 10.87
N ARG A 19 -1.15 -14.48 10.97
CA ARG A 19 -0.30 -14.79 9.82
C ARG A 19 -0.72 -16.10 9.16
N GLU A 20 -0.93 -17.16 9.94
CA GLU A 20 -1.33 -18.46 9.42
C GLU A 20 -2.70 -18.41 8.74
N GLU A 21 -3.69 -17.78 9.37
CA GLU A 21 -5.02 -17.61 8.79
C GLU A 21 -4.98 -16.79 7.49
N LEU A 22 -4.17 -15.72 7.44
CA LEU A 22 -4.00 -14.93 6.23
C LEU A 22 -3.35 -15.74 5.09
N MET A 23 -2.37 -16.58 5.41
CA MET A 23 -1.71 -17.45 4.43
C MET A 23 -2.62 -18.60 3.97
N LYS A 24 -3.49 -19.12 4.85
CA LYS A 24 -4.53 -20.08 4.49
C LYS A 24 -5.53 -19.44 3.54
N PHE A 25 -6.03 -18.25 3.89
CA PHE A 25 -6.91 -17.45 3.04
C PHE A 25 -6.32 -17.28 1.64
N ASP A 26 -5.09 -16.78 1.51
CA ASP A 26 -4.42 -16.55 0.22
C ASP A 26 -4.33 -17.82 -0.65
N ARG A 27 -4.25 -19.00 -0.04
CA ARG A 27 -4.25 -20.29 -0.74
C ARG A 27 -5.65 -20.76 -1.13
N THR A 28 -6.69 -20.42 -0.37
CA THR A 28 -8.08 -20.82 -0.60
C THR A 28 -8.85 -19.87 -1.50
N VAL A 29 -8.39 -18.65 -1.74
CA VAL A 29 -9.05 -17.74 -2.68
C VAL A 29 -8.81 -18.14 -4.15
N LYS A 30 -9.65 -19.05 -4.62
CA LYS A 30 -9.81 -19.45 -6.03
C LYS A 30 -11.29 -19.54 -6.43
N SER A 31 -12.19 -18.96 -5.63
CA SER A 31 -13.62 -18.97 -5.94
C SER A 31 -13.96 -17.94 -7.03
N PRO A 32 -14.96 -18.23 -7.89
CA PRO A 32 -15.51 -17.25 -8.81
C PRO A 32 -15.97 -15.96 -8.12
N ASP A 33 -16.55 -16.07 -6.92
CA ASP A 33 -17.01 -14.92 -6.13
C ASP A 33 -15.87 -13.99 -5.73
N TRP A 34 -14.70 -14.55 -5.38
CA TRP A 34 -13.51 -13.75 -5.14
C TRP A 34 -12.99 -13.09 -6.41
N GLY A 35 -13.03 -13.81 -7.54
CA GLY A 35 -12.69 -13.25 -8.85
C GLY A 35 -13.57 -12.05 -9.21
N PHE A 36 -14.89 -12.17 -8.97
CA PHE A 36 -15.84 -11.07 -9.14
C PHE A 36 -15.51 -9.89 -8.22
N PHE A 37 -15.30 -10.15 -6.92
CA PHE A 37 -14.91 -9.13 -5.95
C PHE A 37 -13.64 -8.37 -6.36
N VAL A 38 -12.58 -9.09 -6.74
CA VAL A 38 -11.34 -8.48 -7.27
C VAL A 38 -11.61 -7.68 -8.54
N GLY A 39 -12.50 -8.16 -9.42
CA GLY A 39 -12.97 -7.43 -10.60
C GLY A 39 -13.60 -6.09 -10.24
N VAL A 40 -14.46 -6.05 -9.24
CA VAL A 40 -15.08 -4.81 -8.73
C VAL A 40 -14.02 -3.85 -8.19
N LEU A 41 -13.07 -4.33 -7.39
CA LEU A 41 -11.97 -3.48 -6.87
C LEU A 41 -11.12 -2.88 -8.00
N ARG A 42 -10.83 -3.66 -9.05
CA ARG A 42 -10.12 -3.17 -10.24
C ARG A 42 -10.91 -2.14 -11.02
N LEU A 43 -12.23 -2.30 -11.11
CA LEU A 43 -13.10 -1.31 -11.74
C LEU A 43 -13.02 0.04 -11.01
N ILE A 44 -13.02 0.02 -9.67
CA ILE A 44 -12.85 1.23 -8.86
C ILE A 44 -11.48 1.87 -9.13
N GLN A 45 -10.40 1.08 -9.18
CA GLN A 45 -9.07 1.59 -9.55
C GLN A 45 -9.07 2.23 -10.94
N GLY A 46 -9.75 1.61 -11.92
CA GLY A 46 -9.89 2.15 -13.26
C GLY A 46 -10.59 3.51 -13.28
N ARG A 47 -11.67 3.67 -12.51
CA ARG A 47 -12.40 4.94 -12.38
C ARG A 47 -11.55 6.05 -11.76
N ILE A 48 -10.72 5.72 -10.77
CA ILE A 48 -9.77 6.70 -10.19
C ILE A 48 -8.78 7.18 -11.24
N LEU A 49 -8.23 6.26 -12.05
CA LEU A 49 -7.30 6.63 -13.12
C LEU A 49 -7.97 7.48 -14.21
N GLU A 50 -9.20 7.11 -14.59
CA GLU A 50 -10.02 7.87 -15.54
C GLU A 50 -10.25 9.30 -15.03
N ASP A 51 -10.59 9.47 -13.75
CA ASP A 51 -10.76 10.79 -13.14
C ASP A 51 -9.45 11.59 -13.13
N MET A 52 -8.33 10.97 -12.76
CA MET A 52 -7.02 11.65 -12.71
C MET A 52 -6.55 12.19 -14.07
N VAL A 53 -6.99 11.57 -15.18
CA VAL A 53 -6.68 12.02 -16.55
C VAL A 53 -7.80 12.82 -17.19
N SER A 54 -8.91 13.04 -16.47
CA SER A 54 -10.07 13.78 -16.95
C SER A 54 -9.75 15.26 -17.14
N ARG A 55 -10.55 15.93 -17.98
CA ARG A 55 -10.42 17.38 -18.19
C ARG A 55 -10.75 18.13 -16.91
N GLU A 56 -11.74 17.66 -16.16
CA GLU A 56 -12.20 18.17 -14.89
C GLU A 56 -11.04 18.23 -13.88
N HIS A 57 -10.23 17.17 -13.82
CA HIS A 57 -9.06 17.13 -12.94
C HIS A 57 -7.97 18.14 -13.34
N THR A 58 -7.79 18.39 -14.63
CA THR A 58 -6.79 19.39 -15.09
C THR A 58 -7.15 20.82 -14.69
N LEU A 59 -8.46 21.10 -14.54
CA LEU A 59 -8.99 22.41 -14.17
C LEU A 59 -8.92 22.71 -12.68
N LEU A 60 -8.65 21.71 -11.84
CA LEU A 60 -8.45 21.89 -10.41
C LEU A 60 -7.25 22.80 -10.12
N ASP A 61 -7.34 23.56 -9.03
CA ASP A 61 -6.19 24.30 -8.52
C ASP A 61 -5.12 23.35 -7.94
N GLU A 62 -3.90 23.86 -7.70
CA GLU A 62 -2.79 23.03 -7.20
C GLU A 62 -3.07 22.39 -5.83
N LYS A 63 -3.86 23.06 -4.98
CA LYS A 63 -4.21 22.55 -3.65
C LYS A 63 -5.24 21.42 -3.76
N GLU A 64 -6.24 21.58 -4.63
CA GLU A 64 -7.23 20.57 -4.95
C GLU A 64 -6.58 19.34 -5.60
N LYS A 65 -5.62 19.54 -6.50
CA LYS A 65 -4.82 18.45 -7.09
C LYS A 65 -4.04 17.68 -6.04
N ASP A 66 -3.37 18.35 -5.11
CA ASP A 66 -2.65 17.69 -4.01
C ASP A 66 -3.60 16.87 -3.11
N VAL A 67 -4.78 17.43 -2.76
CA VAL A 67 -5.79 16.70 -1.98
C VAL A 67 -6.31 15.49 -2.74
N ALA A 68 -6.65 15.64 -4.01
CA ALA A 68 -7.14 14.55 -4.86
C ALA A 68 -6.08 13.45 -5.01
N GLN A 69 -4.83 13.80 -5.31
CA GLN A 69 -3.72 12.85 -5.43
C GLN A 69 -3.48 12.07 -4.14
N ARG A 70 -3.48 12.73 -2.97
CA ARG A 70 -3.34 12.04 -1.68
C ARG A 70 -4.51 11.10 -1.41
N THR A 71 -5.72 11.52 -1.75
CA THR A 71 -6.93 10.71 -1.60
C THR A 71 -6.87 9.47 -2.47
N TYR A 72 -6.56 9.63 -3.76
CA TYR A 72 -6.41 8.53 -4.71
C TYR A 72 -5.28 7.59 -4.36
N TYR A 73 -4.15 8.12 -3.89
CA TYR A 73 -3.05 7.30 -3.38
C TYR A 73 -3.52 6.41 -2.21
N ASN A 74 -4.23 6.98 -1.23
CA ASN A 74 -4.72 6.22 -0.07
C ASN A 74 -5.75 5.16 -0.46
N ILE A 75 -6.71 5.52 -1.32
CA ILE A 75 -7.71 4.57 -1.83
C ILE A 75 -7.00 3.44 -2.58
N ASN A 76 -6.05 3.77 -3.45
CA ASN A 76 -5.29 2.77 -4.19
C ASN A 76 -4.52 1.81 -3.26
N GLN A 77 -3.90 2.32 -2.18
CA GLN A 77 -3.23 1.47 -1.19
C GLN A 77 -4.21 0.47 -0.55
N ILE A 78 -5.42 0.91 -0.20
CA ILE A 78 -6.46 0.05 0.38
C ILE A 78 -6.92 -1.00 -0.65
N LEU A 79 -7.19 -0.59 -1.90
CA LEU A 79 -7.62 -1.51 -2.95
C LEU A 79 -6.56 -2.58 -3.23
N VAL A 80 -5.28 -2.19 -3.31
CA VAL A 80 -4.16 -3.13 -3.49
C VAL A 80 -4.05 -4.10 -2.31
N PHE A 81 -4.25 -3.62 -1.08
CA PHE A 81 -4.28 -4.48 0.09
C PHE A 81 -5.43 -5.49 0.02
N LEU A 82 -6.67 -5.04 -0.24
CA LEU A 82 -7.85 -5.91 -0.29
C LEU A 82 -7.77 -6.98 -1.38
N MET A 83 -7.16 -6.67 -2.53
CA MET A 83 -6.96 -7.65 -3.60
C MET A 83 -5.96 -8.75 -3.25
N SER A 84 -4.96 -8.46 -2.43
CA SER A 84 -3.89 -9.39 -2.09
C SER A 84 -3.19 -9.01 -0.77
N PRO A 85 -3.84 -9.24 0.39
CA PRO A 85 -3.32 -8.77 1.68
C PRO A 85 -1.92 -9.34 2.00
N ALA A 86 -1.74 -10.66 1.86
CA ALA A 86 -0.45 -11.31 2.11
C ALA A 86 0.65 -10.79 1.17
N GLY A 87 0.34 -10.65 -0.12
CA GLY A 87 1.25 -10.09 -1.12
C GLY A 87 1.62 -8.62 -0.85
N TRP A 88 0.67 -7.80 -0.38
CA TRP A 88 0.92 -6.42 0.00
C TRP A 88 1.85 -6.32 1.21
N ILE A 89 1.60 -7.11 2.27
CA ILE A 89 2.45 -7.15 3.46
C ILE A 89 3.88 -7.55 3.08
N LYS A 90 4.03 -8.61 2.28
CA LYS A 90 5.35 -9.08 1.81
C LYS A 90 6.11 -8.01 1.01
N LYS A 91 5.43 -7.30 0.11
CA LYS A 91 6.04 -6.19 -0.64
C LYS A 91 6.48 -5.08 0.31
N ARG A 92 5.64 -4.70 1.26
CA ARG A 92 5.93 -3.62 2.21
C ARG A 92 7.08 -3.95 3.17
N SER A 93 7.16 -5.18 3.67
CA SER A 93 8.28 -5.62 4.50
C SER A 93 9.61 -5.61 3.73
N LYS A 94 9.62 -6.02 2.44
CA LYS A 94 10.82 -5.90 1.58
C LYS A 94 11.29 -4.44 1.43
N TRP A 95 10.37 -3.51 1.18
CA TRP A 95 10.70 -2.09 1.08
C TRP A 95 11.24 -1.52 2.39
N SER A 96 10.66 -1.91 3.52
CA SER A 96 11.16 -1.56 4.85
C SER A 96 12.60 -2.01 5.07
N GLN A 97 12.95 -3.23 4.62
CA GLN A 97 14.28 -3.79 4.73
C GLN A 97 15.30 -3.10 3.79
N VAL A 98 14.87 -2.67 2.60
CA VAL A 98 15.71 -1.88 1.69
C VAL A 98 16.03 -0.51 2.31
N LEU A 99 15.03 0.15 2.91
CA LEU A 99 15.21 1.45 3.58
C LEU A 99 16.15 1.34 4.79
N SER A 100 16.02 0.30 5.62
CA SER A 100 16.94 0.07 6.75
C SER A 100 18.37 -0.21 6.29
N ASN A 101 18.54 -0.94 5.19
CA ASN A 101 19.86 -1.24 4.62
C ASN A 101 20.53 -0.01 3.99
N GLN A 102 19.75 0.94 3.47
CA GLN A 102 20.27 2.22 2.96
C GLN A 102 20.65 3.16 4.12
N MET A 103 19.85 3.22 5.19
CA MET A 103 20.16 4.03 6.37
C MET A 103 21.36 3.51 7.15
N GLY A 104 21.57 2.19 7.21
CA GLY A 104 22.75 1.58 7.85
C GLY A 104 24.08 1.84 7.12
N LYS A 105 24.06 2.38 5.90
CA LYS A 105 25.26 2.76 5.13
C LYS A 105 25.69 4.22 5.32
N VAL A 106 24.90 5.04 5.99
CA VAL A 106 25.31 6.41 6.36
C VAL A 106 26.16 6.33 7.63
N LYS A 107 27.47 6.13 7.46
CA LYS A 107 28.43 6.25 8.58
C LYS A 107 28.35 7.69 9.12
N PRO A 108 28.26 7.90 10.45
CA PRO A 108 28.41 9.24 11.01
C PRO A 108 29.81 9.73 10.69
N ASN A 109 29.88 10.84 9.96
CA ASN A 109 31.14 11.49 9.63
C ASN A 109 31.74 11.99 10.95
N GLN A 110 32.72 11.26 11.48
CA GLN A 110 33.54 11.72 12.61
C GLN A 110 34.32 12.94 12.13
N ARG A 111 33.74 14.14 12.26
CA ARG A 111 34.50 15.38 12.25
C ARG A 111 35.43 15.31 13.46
N LYS A 112 36.72 15.09 13.18
CA LYS A 112 37.79 15.42 14.11
C LYS A 112 37.72 16.92 14.35
N GLU A 113 37.33 17.30 15.55
CA GLU A 113 37.61 18.65 16.07
C GLU A 113 39.13 18.79 16.17
N GLN A 114 39.66 19.80 15.48
CA GLN A 114 40.99 20.37 15.70
C GLN A 114 40.85 21.55 16.66
#